data_AF-A0A7X9R3P8-F1
#
_entry.id   AF-A0A7X9R3P8-F1
#
_cell.length_a   1.000
_cell.length_b   1.000
_cell.length_c   1.000
_cell.angle_alpha   90.00
_cell.angle_beta   90.00
_cell.angle_gamma   90.00
#
_symmetry.space_group_name_H-M   'P 1'
#
loop_
_entity.id
_entity.type
_entity.pdbx_description
1 polymer ?
#
loop_
_entity_poly.entity_id
_entity_poly.type
_entity_poly.pdbx_seq_one_letter_code
_entity_poly.pdbx_strand_id
1 'polypeptide(L)'
;MRRAVIRAAVLLAVLVALPACGPRPVPVAKPEPVASTSRGAVAFYTGAQRSVLTALSAEFPDLHFTPRFARTSTACTLPDGAVGVLVHLPIYGSEVPVPADALSRAAAVVEKVAARSGFHEPLVMPPDVGFAFRMFAADGSYITFGSYVASTVALTTGCYRQ
;
A
#
# COMPACT_ATOMS: atom_id res chain seq x y z
N MET A 1 48.31 48.80 -16.79
CA MET A 1 47.31 49.25 -15.81
C MET A 1 45.92 48.90 -16.32
N ARG A 2 45.22 48.01 -15.58
CA ARG A 2 43.76 47.80 -15.46
C ARG A 2 42.83 48.09 -16.66
N ARG A 3 42.17 47.04 -17.15
CA ARG A 3 40.69 46.88 -17.35
C ARG A 3 40.45 45.52 -18.02
N ALA A 4 40.13 44.50 -17.22
CA ALA A 4 38.77 44.00 -16.97
C ALA A 4 38.29 43.12 -18.14
N VAL A 5 38.48 41.79 -18.05
CA VAL A 5 37.48 40.84 -17.52
C VAL A 5 36.16 41.03 -18.24
N ILE A 6 35.88 40.22 -19.27
CA ILE A 6 34.57 39.72 -19.72
C ILE A 6 34.88 38.82 -20.93
N ARG A 7 34.76 37.50 -20.74
CA ARG A 7 34.49 36.45 -21.77
C ARG A 7 34.74 35.03 -21.23
N ALA A 8 34.82 34.86 -19.90
CA ALA A 8 34.79 33.56 -19.24
C ALA A 8 33.44 33.37 -18.53
N ALA A 9 32.34 33.33 -19.29
CA ALA A 9 31.00 33.16 -18.71
C ALA A 9 29.98 32.60 -19.71
N VAL A 10 30.34 31.59 -20.51
CA VAL A 10 29.37 30.90 -21.40
C VAL A 10 29.50 29.36 -21.36
N LEU A 11 30.44 28.79 -20.61
CA LEU A 11 30.67 27.34 -20.56
C LEU A 11 30.17 26.65 -19.28
N LEU A 12 29.38 27.35 -18.45
CA LEU A 12 29.04 26.88 -17.10
C LEU A 12 27.54 26.94 -16.81
N ALA A 13 26.68 26.36 -17.65
CA ALA A 13 25.25 26.23 -17.33
C ALA A 13 24.49 25.16 -18.14
N VAL A 14 25.11 24.02 -18.45
CA VAL A 14 24.38 22.84 -18.96
C VAL A 14 24.81 21.60 -18.19
N LEU A 15 24.68 21.66 -16.87
CA LEU A 15 24.50 20.47 -16.06
C LEU A 15 23.00 20.17 -16.08
N VAL A 16 22.62 19.42 -17.10
CA VAL A 16 21.31 18.81 -17.24
C VAL A 16 20.96 18.17 -15.90
N ALA A 17 19.88 18.65 -15.30
CA ALA A 17 19.23 18.07 -14.15
C ALA A 17 18.80 16.64 -14.54
N LEU A 18 19.67 15.67 -14.30
CA LEU A 18 19.26 14.29 -14.21
C LEU A 18 18.22 14.24 -13.08
N PRO A 19 16.97 13.80 -13.33
CA PRO A 19 16.08 13.50 -12.22
C PRO A 19 16.84 12.49 -11.38
N ALA A 20 17.12 12.87 -10.13
CA ALA A 20 17.79 11.99 -9.20
C ALA A 20 16.99 10.69 -9.14
N CYS A 21 17.53 9.63 -9.77
CA CYS A 21 17.20 8.26 -9.43
C CYS A 21 17.70 8.05 -8.00
N GLY A 22 16.97 8.61 -7.04
CA GLY A 22 17.11 8.24 -5.65
C GLY A 22 16.95 6.73 -5.56
N PRO A 23 17.64 6.07 -4.61
CA PRO A 23 17.47 4.64 -4.41
C PRO A 23 15.98 4.36 -4.26
N ARG A 24 15.42 3.56 -5.18
CA ARG A 24 14.09 2.98 -4.99
C ARG A 24 14.11 2.33 -3.61
N PRO A 25 13.04 2.47 -2.81
CA PRO A 25 12.96 1.74 -1.55
C PRO A 25 13.25 0.28 -1.86
N VAL A 26 14.38 -0.24 -1.35
CA VAL A 26 14.69 -1.65 -1.50
C VAL A 26 13.60 -2.38 -0.73
N PRO A 27 12.82 -3.27 -1.38
CA PRO A 27 11.86 -4.10 -0.67
C PRO A 27 12.63 -4.84 0.41
N VAL A 28 12.43 -4.47 1.66
CA VAL A 28 13.01 -5.22 2.77
C VAL A 28 12.24 -6.52 2.79
N ALA A 29 12.87 -7.60 2.34
CA ALA A 29 12.34 -8.93 2.50
C ALA A 29 12.02 -9.13 3.99
N LYS A 30 10.73 -9.13 4.32
CA LYS A 30 10.29 -9.51 5.66
C LYS A 30 10.49 -11.02 5.78
N PRO A 31 10.89 -11.52 6.96
CA PRO A 31 10.87 -12.95 7.18
C PRO A 31 9.42 -13.39 7.05
N GLU A 32 9.13 -14.13 6.00
CA GLU A 32 7.85 -14.75 5.81
C GLU A 32 7.94 -16.21 6.26
N PRO A 33 6.97 -16.68 7.08
CA PRO A 33 5.75 -15.97 7.50
C PRO A 33 6.02 -14.89 8.56
N VAL A 34 5.21 -13.81 8.55
CA VAL A 34 5.34 -12.68 9.50
C VAL A 34 4.94 -13.04 10.93
N ALA A 35 4.33 -14.21 11.13
CA ALA A 35 3.96 -14.79 12.41
C ALA A 35 3.90 -16.32 12.34
N SER A 36 3.85 -17.00 13.49
CA SER A 36 3.61 -18.45 13.55
C SER A 36 2.13 -18.82 13.71
N THR A 37 1.26 -17.85 14.05
CA THR A 37 -0.16 -18.06 14.31
C THR A 37 -1.04 -16.97 13.71
N SER A 38 -2.32 -17.28 13.55
CA SER A 38 -3.37 -16.41 13.01
C SER A 38 -3.50 -15.15 13.84
N ARG A 39 -3.40 -15.26 15.18
CA ARG A 39 -3.43 -14.13 16.09
C ARG A 39 -2.26 -13.18 15.87
N GLY A 40 -1.06 -13.72 15.68
CA GLY A 40 0.13 -12.92 15.39
C GLY A 40 0.03 -12.20 14.05
N ALA A 41 -0.41 -12.91 13.01
CA ALA A 41 -0.63 -12.32 11.69
C ALA A 41 -1.68 -11.20 11.73
N VAL A 42 -2.81 -11.42 12.41
CA VAL A 42 -3.85 -10.40 12.60
C VAL A 42 -3.30 -9.16 13.30
N ALA A 43 -2.49 -9.31 14.35
CA ALA A 43 -1.91 -8.15 15.04
C ALA A 43 -0.98 -7.34 14.12
N PHE A 44 -0.10 -8.02 13.38
CA PHE A 44 0.80 -7.40 12.41
C PHE A 44 0.03 -6.65 11.32
N TYR A 45 -0.91 -7.34 10.67
CA TYR A 45 -1.63 -6.79 9.53
C TYR A 45 -2.68 -5.74 9.92
N THR A 46 -3.21 -5.78 11.15
CA THR A 46 -4.02 -4.66 11.68
C THR A 46 -3.18 -3.37 11.76
N GLY A 47 -1.91 -3.48 12.14
CA GLY A 47 -0.97 -2.35 12.11
C GLY A 47 -0.70 -1.84 10.70
N ALA A 48 -0.53 -2.75 9.73
CA ALA A 48 -0.36 -2.41 8.32
C ALA A 48 -1.60 -1.68 7.76
N GLN A 49 -2.80 -2.22 7.99
CA GLN A 49 -4.06 -1.61 7.56
C GLN A 49 -4.24 -0.22 8.17
N ARG A 50 -3.99 -0.06 9.47
CA ARG A 50 -4.06 1.25 10.14
C ARG A 50 -3.10 2.25 9.52
N SER A 51 -1.87 1.84 9.21
CA SER A 51 -0.87 2.72 8.59
C SER A 51 -1.34 3.24 7.23
N VAL A 52 -1.97 2.38 6.42
CA VAL A 52 -2.55 2.76 5.12
C VAL A 52 -3.71 3.73 5.30
N LEU A 53 -4.64 3.44 6.22
CA LEU A 53 -5.77 4.32 6.52
C LEU A 53 -5.30 5.71 6.95
N THR A 54 -4.36 5.78 7.89
CA THR A 54 -3.78 7.04 8.36
C THR A 54 -3.11 7.82 7.23
N ALA A 55 -2.34 7.14 6.37
CA ALA A 55 -1.66 7.81 5.26
C ALA A 55 -2.64 8.35 4.21
N LEU A 56 -3.70 7.59 3.90
CA LEU A 56 -4.76 8.04 3.00
C LEU A 56 -5.51 9.25 3.57
N SER A 57 -5.92 9.23 4.84
CA SER A 57 -6.59 10.38 5.46
C SER A 57 -5.68 11.61 5.59
N ALA A 58 -4.37 11.41 5.72
CA ALA A 58 -3.41 12.52 5.74
C ALA A 58 -3.22 13.17 4.35
N GLU A 59 -3.19 12.36 3.29
CA GLU A 59 -3.09 12.85 1.90
C GLU A 59 -4.42 13.45 1.42
N PHE A 60 -5.55 12.88 1.85
CA PHE A 60 -6.89 13.26 1.44
C PHE A 60 -7.76 13.52 2.69
N PRO A 61 -7.78 14.77 3.20
CA PRO A 61 -8.45 15.10 4.45
C PRO A 61 -9.94 14.75 4.52
N ASP A 62 -10.63 14.76 3.37
CA ASP A 62 -12.06 14.41 3.28
C ASP A 62 -12.32 12.90 3.40
N LEU A 63 -11.29 12.06 3.30
CA LEU A 63 -11.41 10.61 3.47
C LEU A 63 -11.35 10.22 4.95
N HIS A 64 -12.51 10.24 5.59
CA HIS A 64 -12.68 9.69 6.93
C HIS A 64 -13.11 8.23 6.86
N PHE A 65 -12.18 7.32 7.17
CA PHE A 65 -12.45 5.89 7.15
C PHE A 65 -13.08 5.41 8.45
N THR A 66 -14.24 4.75 8.35
CA THR A 66 -14.91 4.08 9.47
C THR A 66 -15.10 2.59 9.18
N PRO A 67 -15.17 1.73 10.21
CA PRO A 67 -15.48 0.32 10.00
C PRO A 67 -16.86 0.15 9.36
N ARG A 68 -16.95 -0.56 8.24
CA ARG A 68 -18.21 -0.90 7.55
C ARG A 68 -18.59 -2.36 7.74
N PHE A 69 -17.59 -3.23 7.77
CA PHE A 69 -17.78 -4.66 7.98
C PHE A 69 -16.86 -5.13 9.09
N ALA A 70 -17.41 -5.97 9.97
CA ALA A 70 -16.66 -6.58 11.06
C ALA A 70 -15.64 -7.61 10.52
N ARG A 71 -14.66 -7.94 11.37
CA ARG A 71 -13.70 -9.01 11.11
C ARG A 71 -14.42 -10.35 10.94
N THR A 72 -14.03 -11.13 9.96
CA THR A 72 -14.48 -12.52 9.76
C THR A 72 -13.28 -13.46 9.59
N SER A 73 -13.53 -14.77 9.69
CA SER A 73 -12.49 -15.79 9.55
C SER A 73 -13.02 -17.00 8.80
N THR A 74 -12.15 -17.67 8.06
CA THR A 74 -12.47 -18.85 7.28
C THR A 74 -11.40 -19.92 7.51
N ALA A 75 -11.81 -21.17 7.65
CA ALA A 75 -10.89 -22.29 7.71
C ALA A 75 -10.13 -22.44 6.39
N CYS A 76 -8.87 -22.84 6.46
CA CYS A 76 -8.03 -23.10 5.30
C CYS A 76 -7.10 -24.27 5.56
N THR A 77 -6.44 -24.76 4.51
CA THR A 77 -5.49 -25.86 4.59
C THR A 77 -4.08 -25.32 4.37
N LEU A 78 -3.18 -25.63 5.30
CA LEU A 78 -1.77 -25.30 5.21
C LEU A 78 -1.04 -26.24 4.22
N PRO A 79 0.18 -25.89 3.75
CA PRO A 79 0.93 -26.74 2.82
C PRO A 79 1.23 -28.16 3.34
N ASP A 80 1.30 -28.34 4.66
CA ASP A 80 1.50 -29.63 5.33
C ASP A 80 0.18 -30.43 5.54
N GLY A 81 -0.95 -29.93 5.03
CA GLY A 81 -2.26 -30.52 5.18
C GLY A 81 -2.96 -30.22 6.51
N ALA A 82 -2.32 -29.49 7.43
CA ALA A 82 -2.94 -29.10 8.69
C ALA A 82 -4.03 -28.03 8.50
N VAL A 83 -4.99 -27.99 9.42
CA VAL A 83 -6.03 -26.95 9.43
C VAL A 83 -5.44 -25.63 9.93
N GLY A 84 -5.65 -24.57 9.16
CA GLY A 84 -5.35 -23.20 9.52
C GLY A 84 -6.60 -22.32 9.47
N VAL A 85 -6.38 -21.03 9.71
CA VAL A 85 -7.38 -19.97 9.62
C VAL A 85 -6.78 -18.81 8.85
N LEU A 86 -7.54 -18.34 7.85
CA LEU A 86 -7.34 -17.03 7.25
C LEU A 86 -8.37 -16.06 7.84
N VAL A 87 -7.95 -14.82 8.02
CA VAL A 87 -8.77 -13.78 8.64
C VAL A 87 -8.93 -12.61 7.68
N HIS A 88 -10.18 -12.21 7.46
CA HIS A 88 -10.54 -10.95 6.84
C HIS A 88 -10.62 -9.89 7.95
N LEU A 89 -9.71 -8.92 7.94
CA LEU A 89 -9.75 -7.80 8.87
C LEU A 89 -10.99 -6.93 8.60
N PRO A 90 -11.40 -6.07 9.57
CA PRO A 90 -12.51 -5.16 9.33
C PRO A 90 -12.29 -4.37 8.05
N ILE A 91 -13.33 -4.25 7.23
CA ILE A 91 -13.28 -3.42 6.03
C ILE A 91 -13.64 -2.00 6.45
N TYR A 92 -12.77 -1.07 6.08
CA TYR A 92 -12.98 0.35 6.33
C TYR A 92 -13.44 1.03 5.06
N GLY A 93 -14.39 1.95 5.20
CA GLY A 93 -14.89 2.76 4.09
C GLY A 93 -15.04 4.22 4.48
N SER A 94 -14.80 5.12 3.53
CA SER A 94 -15.18 6.53 3.63
C SER A 94 -16.63 6.76 3.20
N GLU A 95 -17.11 8.00 3.35
CA GLU A 95 -18.40 8.43 2.79
C GLU A 95 -18.27 8.98 1.35
N VAL A 96 -17.07 9.43 0.98
CA VAL A 96 -16.78 10.02 -0.33
C VAL A 96 -15.65 9.26 -1.02
N PRO A 97 -15.64 9.18 -2.36
CA PRO A 97 -14.55 8.54 -3.08
C PRO A 97 -13.35 9.47 -3.23
N VAL A 98 -12.19 8.90 -3.53
CA VAL A 98 -11.06 9.64 -4.10
C VAL A 98 -11.50 10.21 -5.46
N PRO A 99 -11.26 11.51 -5.71
CA PRO A 99 -11.50 12.15 -7.00
C PRO A 99 -10.80 11.40 -8.15
N ALA A 100 -11.45 11.33 -9.32
CA ALA A 100 -10.97 10.52 -10.44
C ALA A 100 -9.56 10.89 -10.90
N ASP A 101 -9.22 12.18 -10.89
CA ASP A 101 -7.90 12.74 -11.22
C ASP A 101 -6.81 12.45 -10.16
N ALA A 102 -7.21 11.99 -8.97
CA ALA A 102 -6.32 11.68 -7.86
C ALA A 102 -6.14 10.17 -7.60
N LEU A 103 -6.82 9.30 -8.36
CA LEU A 103 -6.80 7.85 -8.14
C LEU A 103 -5.39 7.25 -8.19
N SER A 104 -4.58 7.66 -9.18
CA SER A 104 -3.18 7.19 -9.27
C SER A 104 -2.33 7.66 -8.09
N ARG A 105 -2.61 8.85 -7.54
CA ARG A 105 -1.91 9.37 -6.36
C ARG A 105 -2.29 8.60 -5.10
N ALA A 106 -3.58 8.30 -4.93
CA ALA A 106 -4.06 7.47 -3.82
C ALA A 106 -3.48 6.05 -3.89
N ALA A 107 -3.43 5.46 -5.09
CA ALA A 107 -2.80 4.15 -5.28
C ALA A 107 -1.31 4.17 -4.88
N ALA A 108 -0.57 5.21 -5.30
CA ALA A 108 0.84 5.36 -4.92
C ALA A 108 1.07 5.51 -3.41
N VAL A 109 0.15 6.18 -2.68
CA VAL A 109 0.19 6.26 -1.21
C VAL A 109 0.03 4.88 -0.60
N VAL A 110 -0.99 4.13 -1.04
CA VAL A 110 -1.25 2.77 -0.54
C VAL A 110 -0.06 1.86 -0.85
N GLU A 111 0.46 1.89 -2.08
CA GLU A 111 1.61 1.08 -2.49
C GLU A 111 2.85 1.35 -1.63
N LYS A 112 3.22 2.63 -1.49
CA LYS A 112 4.37 3.04 -0.69
C LYS A 112 4.28 2.62 0.77
N VAL A 113 3.08 2.66 1.34
CA VAL A 113 2.86 2.35 2.77
C VAL A 113 2.76 0.84 2.98
N ALA A 114 1.98 0.15 2.16
CA ALA A 114 1.80 -1.30 2.23
C ALA A 114 3.12 -2.05 1.98
N ALA A 115 3.98 -1.55 1.09
CA ALA A 115 5.29 -2.15 0.82
C ALA A 115 6.20 -2.26 2.06
N ARG A 116 6.01 -1.41 3.08
CA ARG A 116 6.77 -1.49 4.35
C ARG A 116 6.43 -2.75 5.16
N SER A 117 5.26 -3.33 4.89
CA SER A 117 4.76 -4.55 5.50
C SER A 117 4.93 -5.77 4.61
N GLY A 118 5.69 -5.66 3.51
CA GLY A 118 5.97 -6.78 2.60
C GLY A 118 5.00 -6.92 1.42
N PHE A 119 3.98 -6.08 1.29
CA PHE A 119 3.08 -6.13 0.14
C PHE A 119 3.79 -5.66 -1.15
N HIS A 120 3.56 -6.36 -2.24
CA HIS A 120 4.14 -6.12 -3.56
C HIS A 120 3.14 -6.43 -4.68
N GLU A 121 3.59 -6.32 -5.94
CA GLU A 121 2.85 -6.70 -7.15
C GLU A 121 1.44 -6.05 -7.23
N PRO A 122 1.37 -4.73 -7.46
CA PRO A 122 0.09 -4.07 -7.60
C PRO A 122 -0.67 -4.61 -8.82
N LEU A 123 -1.83 -5.21 -8.56
CA LEU A 123 -2.77 -5.68 -9.55
C LEU A 123 -3.96 -4.73 -9.59
N VAL A 124 -4.07 -3.94 -10.66
CA VAL A 124 -5.28 -3.17 -10.94
C VAL A 124 -6.35 -4.14 -11.43
N MET A 125 -7.48 -4.18 -10.72
CA MET A 125 -8.59 -5.07 -11.07
C MET A 125 -9.45 -4.43 -12.16
N PRO A 126 -10.02 -5.21 -13.10
CA PRO A 126 -10.86 -4.67 -14.17
C PRO A 126 -12.00 -3.78 -13.62
N PRO A 127 -12.34 -2.68 -14.32
CA PRO A 127 -13.31 -1.72 -13.84
C PRO A 127 -14.73 -2.23 -14.10
N ASP A 128 -15.26 -3.10 -13.25
CA ASP A 128 -16.68 -3.43 -13.32
C ASP A 128 -17.54 -2.30 -12.68
N VAL A 129 -17.01 -1.62 -11.65
CA VAL A 129 -17.65 -0.48 -10.96
C VAL A 129 -16.61 0.42 -10.24
N GLY A 130 -15.64 1.00 -10.95
CA GLY A 130 -14.69 1.98 -10.40
C GLY A 130 -13.23 1.54 -10.36
N PHE A 131 -12.40 2.22 -9.57
CA PHE A 131 -10.98 1.90 -9.41
C PHE A 131 -10.78 0.93 -8.26
N ALA A 132 -10.07 -0.17 -8.48
CA ALA A 132 -9.58 -1.00 -7.40
C ALA A 132 -8.24 -1.60 -7.76
N PHE A 133 -7.37 -1.69 -6.75
CA PHE A 133 -6.12 -2.42 -6.90
C PHE A 133 -5.82 -3.22 -5.64
N ARG A 134 -5.04 -4.27 -5.84
CA ARG A 134 -4.64 -5.21 -4.80
C ARG A 134 -3.13 -5.37 -4.80
N MET A 135 -2.56 -5.57 -3.63
CA MET A 135 -1.18 -6.00 -3.46
C MET A 135 -1.13 -7.25 -2.60
N PHE A 136 -0.10 -8.06 -2.80
CA PHE A 136 0.06 -9.37 -2.18
C PHE A 136 1.33 -9.40 -1.33
N ALA A 137 1.28 -10.08 -0.20
CA ALA A 137 2.48 -10.53 0.51
C ALA A 137 2.72 -12.00 0.14
N ALA A 138 3.95 -12.50 0.27
CA ALA A 138 4.27 -13.84 -0.20
C ALA A 138 3.79 -14.97 0.76
N ASP A 139 3.28 -14.60 1.95
CA ASP A 139 2.51 -15.49 2.82
C ASP A 139 1.05 -15.72 2.34
N GLY A 140 0.66 -15.14 1.20
CA GLY A 140 -0.68 -15.21 0.62
C GLY A 140 -1.67 -14.17 1.17
N SER A 141 -1.23 -13.28 2.07
CA SER A 141 -2.03 -12.13 2.51
C SER A 141 -2.17 -11.13 1.37
N TYR A 142 -3.24 -10.35 1.39
CA TYR A 142 -3.44 -9.28 0.43
C TYR A 142 -4.16 -8.09 1.04
N ILE A 143 -3.83 -6.90 0.53
CA ILE A 143 -4.52 -5.65 0.83
C ILE A 143 -5.15 -5.12 -0.45
N THR A 144 -6.39 -4.65 -0.36
CA THR A 144 -7.14 -4.06 -1.46
C THR A 144 -7.52 -2.63 -1.10
N PHE A 145 -7.28 -1.71 -2.02
CA PHE A 145 -7.84 -0.38 -2.00
C PHE A 145 -8.78 -0.22 -3.19
N GLY A 146 -9.97 0.29 -2.92
CA GLY A 146 -10.98 0.61 -3.92
C GLY A 146 -11.47 2.04 -3.78
N SER A 147 -11.93 2.63 -4.88
CA SER A 147 -12.61 3.92 -4.90
C SER A 147 -13.65 3.95 -6.01
N TYR A 148 -14.93 4.07 -5.61
CA TYR A 148 -16.06 4.19 -6.53
C TYR A 148 -17.07 5.24 -6.04
N VAL A 149 -18.15 4.84 -5.35
CA VAL A 149 -19.05 5.74 -4.60
C VAL A 149 -18.48 6.11 -3.23
N ALA A 150 -17.55 5.30 -2.73
CA ALA A 150 -16.77 5.49 -1.53
C ALA A 150 -15.38 4.89 -1.74
N SER A 151 -14.42 5.28 -0.91
CA SER A 151 -13.12 4.61 -0.84
C SER A 151 -13.14 3.51 0.21
N THR A 152 -12.53 2.37 -0.10
CA THR A 152 -12.49 1.20 0.79
C THR A 152 -11.08 0.67 0.94
N VAL A 153 -10.76 0.18 2.14
CA VAL A 153 -9.52 -0.55 2.44
C VAL A 153 -9.89 -1.85 3.13
N ALA A 154 -9.51 -2.96 2.51
CA ALA A 154 -9.71 -4.31 3.03
C ALA A 154 -8.37 -5.04 3.07
N LEU A 155 -8.16 -5.86 4.10
CA LEU A 155 -6.95 -6.68 4.22
C LEU A 155 -7.34 -8.09 4.68
N THR A 156 -6.87 -9.08 3.95
CA THR A 156 -7.01 -10.50 4.30
C THR A 156 -5.62 -11.08 4.58
N THR A 157 -5.50 -11.81 5.68
CA THR A 157 -4.29 -12.57 6.01
C THR A 157 -4.21 -13.86 5.19
N GLY A 158 -3.00 -14.39 5.00
CA GLY A 158 -2.76 -15.74 4.48
C GLY A 158 -3.33 -16.82 5.41
N CYS A 159 -3.05 -18.09 5.08
CA CYS A 159 -3.45 -19.20 5.93
C CYS A 159 -2.43 -19.39 7.06
N TYR A 160 -2.87 -19.26 8.31
CA TYR A 160 -2.01 -19.43 9.49
C TYR A 160 -2.55 -20.50 10.44
N ARG A 161 -1.68 -21.16 11.21
CA ARG A 161 -2.14 -22.00 12.33
C ARG A 161 -2.91 -21.16 13.33
N GLN A 162 -3.87 -21.75 14.06
CA GLN A 162 -4.65 -21.02 15.07
C GLN A 162 -3.76 -20.36 16.13
#